data_AF-A0A0B5DD50-F1
#
_entry.id   AF-A0A0B5DD50-F1
#
_cell.length_a   1.000
_cell.length_b   1.000
_cell.length_c   1.000
_cell.angle_alpha   90.00
_cell.angle_beta   90.00
_cell.angle_gamma   90.00
#
_symmetry.space_group_name_H-M   'P 1'
#
loop_
_entity.id
_entity.type
_entity.pdbx_description
1 polymer ?
#
loop_
_entity_poly.entity_id
_entity_poly.type
_entity_poly.pdbx_seq_one_letter_code
_entity_poly.pdbx_strand_id
1 'polypeptide(L)' 'MKKPYKCTVCRRRFRLGSHDVELWNGEWKAGLLVAVLCPKCQTPEQDVEAQVNNMFTHYLGIVNGRAYGITMIPAP' A
#
# COMPACT_ATOMS: atom_id res chain seq x y z
N MET A 1 -9.49 20.24 3.07
CA MET A 1 -9.51 18.80 2.68
C MET A 1 -9.57 17.92 3.93
N LYS A 2 -10.57 17.03 4.04
CA LYS A 2 -10.57 15.98 5.08
C LYS A 2 -9.42 15.02 4.78
N LYS A 3 -8.47 14.85 5.70
CA LYS A 3 -7.41 13.83 5.61
C LYS A 3 -8.08 12.45 5.74
N PRO A 4 -8.22 11.66 4.66
CA PRO A 4 -9.13 10.51 4.67
C PRO A 4 -8.55 9.32 5.46
N TYR A 5 -7.23 9.18 5.51
CA TYR A 5 -6.60 7.99 6.07
C TYR A 5 -6.13 8.16 7.53
N LYS A 6 -6.56 7.22 8.36
CA LYS A 6 -6.09 7.04 9.74
C LYS A 6 -5.57 5.61 9.87
N CYS A 7 -4.52 5.44 10.65
CA CYS A 7 -4.06 4.12 11.04
C CYS A 7 -5.22 3.36 11.69
N THR A 8 -5.49 2.15 11.23
CA THR A 8 -6.57 1.30 11.75
C THR A 8 -6.29 0.90 13.21
N VAL A 9 -5.01 0.75 13.59
CA VAL A 9 -4.58 0.37 14.93
C VAL A 9 -4.53 1.58 15.87
N CYS A 10 -3.55 2.48 15.68
CA CYS A 10 -3.30 3.58 16.64
C CYS A 10 -4.04 4.89 16.33
N ARG A 11 -4.87 4.93 15.28
CA ARG A 11 -5.64 6.12 14.86
C ARG A 11 -4.81 7.35 14.47
N ARG A 12 -3.47 7.24 14.42
CA ARG A 12 -2.57 8.27 13.86
C ARG A 12 -3.07 8.68 12.48
N ARG A 13 -3.06 9.99 12.20
CA ARG A 13 -3.51 10.54 10.90
C ARG A 13 -2.37 10.56 9.90
N PHE A 14 -2.64 10.10 8.69
CA PHE A 14 -1.76 10.31 7.55
C PHE A 14 -1.63 11.81 7.26
N ARG A 15 -0.42 12.26 6.91
CA ARG A 15 -0.13 13.65 6.54
C ARG A 15 0.76 13.66 5.31
N LEU A 16 0.24 14.21 4.22
CA LEU A 16 1.03 14.49 3.03
C LEU A 16 2.19 15.43 3.42
N GLY A 17 3.43 15.06 3.09
CA GLY A 17 4.64 15.80 3.45
C GLY A 17 5.28 15.44 4.79
N SER A 18 4.79 14.42 5.52
CA SER A 18 5.57 13.89 6.64
C SER A 18 6.76 13.07 6.13
N HIS A 19 7.81 12.98 6.94
CA HIS A 19 9.04 12.21 6.66
C HIS A 19 8.82 10.72 6.36
N ASP A 20 7.63 10.20 6.68
CA ASP A 20 7.31 8.77 6.67
C ASP A 20 6.17 8.46 5.72
N VAL A 21 5.80 9.40 4.84
CA VAL A 21 4.64 9.28 3.95
C VAL A 21 4.70 8.03 3.07
N GLU A 22 5.89 7.65 2.61
CA GLU A 22 6.16 6.48 1.75
C GLU A 22 6.14 5.15 2.50
N LEU A 23 6.15 5.19 3.84
CA LEU A 23 6.23 4.00 4.70
C LEU A 23 4.85 3.56 5.24
N TRP A 24 3.77 4.19 4.78
CA TRP A 24 2.42 3.79 5.19
C TRP A 24 1.90 2.68 4.29
N ASN A 25 1.54 1.54 4.90
CA ASN A 25 1.03 0.38 4.19
C ASN A 25 -0.50 0.37 4.15
N GLY A 26 -1.06 -0.15 3.07
CA GLY A 26 -2.49 -0.45 2.92
C GLY A 26 -2.70 -1.96 2.77
N GLU A 27 -3.64 -2.52 3.52
CA GLU A 27 -4.06 -3.91 3.37
C GLU A 27 -5.23 -3.96 2.38
N TRP A 28 -5.09 -4.78 1.33
CA TRP A 28 -6.08 -4.92 0.28
C TRP A 28 -6.64 -6.35 0.27
N LYS A 29 -7.97 -6.50 0.25
CA LYS A 29 -8.66 -7.79 0.10
C LYS A 29 -9.64 -7.71 -1.06
N ALA A 30 -9.48 -8.60 -2.05
CA ALA A 30 -10.30 -8.59 -3.26
C ALA A 30 -10.40 -7.19 -3.93
N GLY A 31 -9.28 -6.44 -3.95
CA GLY A 31 -9.23 -5.10 -4.52
C GLY A 31 -9.80 -3.98 -3.64
N LEU A 32 -10.25 -4.28 -2.42
CA LEU A 32 -10.78 -3.30 -1.47
C LEU A 32 -9.74 -2.98 -0.38
N LEU A 33 -9.53 -1.68 -0.11
CA LEU A 33 -8.68 -1.22 1.00
C LEU A 33 -9.41 -1.46 2.32
N VAL A 34 -8.93 -2.41 3.12
CA VAL A 34 -9.57 -2.82 4.39
C VAL A 34 -8.86 -2.28 5.62
N ALA A 35 -7.56 -1.96 5.51
CA ALA A 35 -6.81 -1.34 6.59
C ALA A 35 -5.72 -0.39 6.06
N VAL A 36 -5.37 0.59 6.88
CA VAL A 36 -4.21 1.47 6.66
C VAL A 36 -3.35 1.40 7.92
N LEU A 37 -2.05 1.15 7.78
CA LEU A 37 -1.12 0.98 8.90
C LEU A 37 -0.01 2.01 8.81
N CYS A 38 0.22 2.75 9.90
CA CYS A 38 1.40 3.60 10.01
C CYS A 38 2.65 2.74 10.29
N PRO A 39 3.87 3.26 10.05
CA PRO A 39 5.11 2.47 10.20
C PRO A 39 5.29 1.84 11.59
N LYS A 40 4.74 2.49 12.64
CA LYS A 40 4.82 2.01 14.01
C LYS A 40 3.89 0.83 14.34
N CYS A 41 2.87 0.59 13.51
CA CYS A 41 1.85 -0.41 13.75
C CYS A 41 1.93 -1.59 12.78
N GLN A 42 2.90 -1.59 11.88
CA GLN A 42 3.19 -2.70 11.00
C GLN A 42 4.06 -3.72 11.74
N THR A 43 3.93 -4.99 11.40
CA THR A 43 4.96 -5.99 11.77
C THR A 43 6.11 -5.94 10.76
N PRO A 44 7.32 -6.43 11.11
CA PRO A 44 8.43 -6.52 10.17
C PRO A 44 8.06 -7.30 8.89
N GLU A 45 7.26 -8.34 9.01
CA GLU A 45 6.82 -9.17 7.88
C GLU A 45 5.91 -8.37 6.93
N GLN A 46 4.99 -7.56 7.48
CA GLN A 46 4.10 -6.70 6.69
C GLN A 46 4.87 -5.59 5.96
N ASP A 47 5.93 -5.07 6.56
CA ASP A 47 6.81 -4.09 5.93
C ASP A 47 7.60 -4.71 4.78
N VAL A 48 8.21 -5.88 5.01
CA VAL A 48 8.92 -6.64 3.97
C VAL A 48 7.99 -7.01 2.82
N GLU A 49 6.79 -7.51 3.10
CA GLU A 49 5.80 -7.84 2.07
C GLU A 49 5.44 -6.61 1.22
N ALA A 50 5.21 -5.46 1.85
CA ALA A 50 4.89 -4.22 1.15
C ALA A 50 6.05 -3.74 0.26
N GLN A 51 7.29 -3.82 0.75
CA GLN A 51 8.48 -3.45 -0.04
C GLN A 51 8.68 -4.36 -1.25
N VAL A 52 8.53 -5.67 -1.05
CA VAL A 52 8.57 -6.67 -2.13
C VAL A 52 7.47 -6.38 -3.15
N ASN A 53 6.22 -6.22 -2.70
CA ASN A 53 5.11 -5.90 -3.59
C ASN A 53 5.36 -4.62 -4.37
N ASN A 54 5.85 -3.55 -3.73
CA ASN A 54 6.17 -2.29 -4.40
C ASN A 54 7.26 -2.46 -5.48
N MET A 55 8.28 -3.28 -5.21
CA MET A 55 9.35 -3.58 -6.16
C MET A 55 8.85 -4.36 -7.39
N PHE A 56 7.94 -5.31 -7.20
CA PHE A 56 7.40 -6.16 -8.26
C PHE A 56 6.08 -5.66 -8.87
N THR A 57 5.57 -4.51 -8.41
CA THR A 57 4.36 -3.90 -8.99
C THR A 57 4.71 -3.28 -10.34
N HIS A 58 4.45 -4.03 -11.41
CA HIS A 58 4.54 -3.54 -12.78
C HIS A 58 3.14 -3.14 -13.26
N TYR A 59 2.95 -1.85 -13.53
CA TYR A 59 1.75 -1.38 -14.21
C TYR A 59 1.90 -1.66 -15.72
N LEU A 60 1.11 -2.59 -16.25
CA LEU A 60 0.96 -2.68 -17.71
C LEU A 60 0.30 -1.40 -18.21
N GLY A 61 0.88 -0.84 -19.28
CA GLY A 61 0.40 0.37 -19.93
C GLY A 61 -1.10 0.32 -20.23
N ILE A 62 -1.75 1.46 -19.98
CA ILE A 62 -3.18 1.66 -20.08
C ILE A 62 -3.62 1.59 -21.54
N VAL A 63 -4.49 0.64 -21.90
CA VAL A 63 -5.33 0.71 -23.11
C VAL A 63 -6.75 1.03 -22.64
N ASN A 64 -7.35 2.10 -23.16
CA ASN A 64 -8.72 2.54 -22.85
C ASN A 64 -8.99 2.88 -21.37
N GLY A 65 -8.02 3.44 -20.64
CA GLY A 65 -8.24 4.03 -19.32
C GLY A 65 -8.30 3.05 -18.14
N ARG A 66 -8.00 1.76 -18.34
CA ARG A 66 -7.90 0.78 -17.24
C ARG A 66 -6.47 0.26 -17.07
N ALA A 67 -5.90 0.54 -15.91
CA ALA A 67 -4.70 -0.13 -15.43
C ALA A 67 -5.10 -1.44 -14.75
N TYR A 68 -4.47 -2.54 -15.15
CA TYR A 68 -4.56 -3.81 -14.44
C TYR A 68 -3.19 -4.07 -13.81
N GLY A 69 -3.15 -4.21 -12.49
CA GLY A 69 -1.97 -4.71 -11.81
C GLY A 69 -1.84 -6.19 -12.09
N ILE A 70 -0.76 -6.60 -12.75
CA ILE A 70 -0.36 -8.01 -12.81
C ILE A 70 0.80 -8.21 -11.85
N THR A 71 0.57 -8.96 -10.79
CA THR A 71 1.67 -9.51 -10.00
C THR A 71 2.33 -10.58 -10.86
N MET A 72 3.55 -10.34 -11.31
CA MET A 72 4.33 -11.41 -11.93
C MET A 72 4.71 -12.40 -10.83
N ILE A 73 3.98 -13.51 -10.73
CA ILE A 73 4.44 -14.66 -9.95
C ILE A 73 5.69 -15.16 -10.67
N PRO A 74 6.87 -15.19 -10.03
CA PRO A 74 8.06 -15.73 -10.67
C PRO A 74 7.78 -17.19 -11.06
N ALA A 75 8.03 -17.52 -12.33
CA ALA A 75 8.00 -18.89 -12.83
C ALA A 75 9.04 -19.74 -12.07
N PRO A 76 8.78 -21.06 -11.89
CA PRO A 76 9.59 -21.95 -11.05
C PRO A 76 11.07 -22.03 -11.45
#